data_AF-A0A3S4EIM6-F1
#
_entry.id   AF-A0A3S4EIM6-F1
#
_cell.length_a   1.000
_cell.length_b   1.000
_cell.length_c   1.000
_cell.angle_alpha   90.00
_cell.angle_beta   90.00
_cell.angle_gamma   90.00
#
_symmetry.space_group_name_H-M   'P 1'
#
loop_
_entity.id
_entity.type
_entity.pdbx_description
1 polymer ?
#
loop_
_entity_poly.entity_id
_entity_poly.type
_entity_poly.pdbx_seq_one_letter_code
_entity_poly.pdbx_strand_id
1 'polypeptide(L)'
;MLDNTAVNDDIIENLSDEQDDTYSNDDLYNINSWGADLSFRELITMYDENELLKPELQRNYVWDKVEASRFIDSLLLGLPVPSVFLANTAESNKLIIDGYQRIMTVYDYVKGIWSKDNKVFRLSNSTKINSQWRNKAFSELTPAEQKKIRSTTIHAIIFEQNTPSEDDTSLYQIFERINTGGRSLMAQEIRNCVYQGEFNSCLIDLNNYKNWRSLFGTIAPDPRMRDMEFVLRGLALDTDKVRNHESGNISLKKLLNEFMGYKDNNTTNKINYFKDQFTKTIDFIHTNIGADAFFNVVQSSPPKIRRRFYPTVFDAVYVATAIALRHNGKDGYTIPTSDLEKKRFNLLLNNKFKNHVTAGTMQIDNIHGRISMILEELYGLQYQ
;
A
#
# COMPACT_ATOMS: atom_id res chain seq x y z
N MET A 1 28.50 1.43 12.15
CA MET A 1 27.48 2.47 11.99
C MET A 1 27.02 2.42 10.55
N LEU A 2 25.86 1.84 10.29
CA LEU A 2 25.16 1.94 9.02
C LEU A 2 23.72 2.28 9.41
N ASP A 3 23.44 3.56 9.30
CA ASP A 3 22.12 4.14 9.48
C ASP A 3 21.28 3.71 8.27
N ASN A 4 20.33 2.80 8.48
CA ASN A 4 19.60 2.14 7.39
C ASN A 4 18.09 2.33 7.59
N THR A 5 17.65 3.58 7.75
CA THR A 5 16.25 3.98 7.65
C THR A 5 16.12 5.42 7.13
N ALA A 6 16.77 5.72 6.00
CA ALA A 6 16.27 6.78 5.13
C ALA A 6 15.61 6.07 3.93
N VAL A 7 14.28 5.98 3.94
CA VAL A 7 13.54 5.68 2.71
C VAL A 7 13.93 6.79 1.74
N ASN A 8 14.62 6.43 0.67
CA ASN A 8 15.15 7.39 -0.27
C ASN A 8 13.96 8.00 -1.04
N ASP A 9 13.52 9.20 -0.64
CA ASP A 9 12.44 9.96 -1.30
C ASP A 9 12.79 10.38 -2.74
N ASP A 10 13.95 9.94 -3.24
CA ASP A 10 14.48 10.21 -4.58
C ASP A 10 14.14 9.15 -5.63
N ILE A 11 13.44 8.06 -5.29
CA ILE A 11 13.16 6.97 -6.24
C ILE A 11 11.95 7.27 -7.15
N ILE A 12 10.93 7.97 -6.64
CA ILE A 12 9.67 8.25 -7.35
C ILE A 12 9.49 9.77 -7.46
N GLU A 13 9.14 10.29 -8.64
CA GLU A 13 8.89 11.72 -8.85
C GLU A 13 7.70 12.18 -8.01
N ASN A 14 7.86 13.29 -7.31
CA ASN A 14 6.78 13.89 -6.52
C ASN A 14 5.96 14.82 -7.41
N LEU A 15 4.68 14.48 -7.61
CA LEU A 15 3.70 15.33 -8.27
C LEU A 15 2.81 15.96 -7.18
N SER A 16 2.84 17.29 -7.04
CA SER A 16 2.11 18.01 -6.00
C SER A 16 0.61 17.71 -6.02
N ASP A 17 0.05 17.67 -7.23
CA ASP A 17 -1.40 17.53 -7.45
C ASP A 17 -1.95 16.19 -6.96
N GLU A 18 -1.11 15.17 -6.83
CA GLU A 18 -1.50 13.84 -6.34
C GLU A 18 -1.40 13.72 -4.81
N GLN A 19 -0.59 14.56 -4.15
CA GLN A 19 -0.44 14.54 -2.68
C GLN A 19 -1.64 15.16 -1.97
N ASP A 20 -2.27 16.16 -2.59
CA ASP A 20 -3.42 16.87 -2.04
C ASP A 20 -4.78 16.25 -2.46
N ASP A 21 -4.78 15.03 -3.02
CA ASP A 21 -5.98 14.30 -3.41
C ASP A 21 -6.78 13.82 -2.18
N THR A 22 -7.59 14.73 -1.66
CA THR A 22 -8.60 14.47 -0.63
C THR A 22 -9.97 14.40 -1.29
N TYR A 23 -10.75 13.37 -0.95
CA TYR A 23 -12.15 13.29 -1.32
C TYR A 23 -13.01 13.08 -0.07
N SER A 24 -14.12 13.82 -0.01
CA SER A 24 -15.22 13.48 0.89
C SER A 24 -16.09 12.46 0.18
N ASN A 25 -16.56 11.44 0.89
CA ASN A 25 -17.71 10.70 0.43
C ASN A 25 -18.90 11.28 1.20
N ASP A 26 -19.93 11.71 0.48
CA ASP A 26 -21.13 12.30 1.08
C ASP A 26 -22.11 11.24 1.59
N ASP A 27 -21.76 9.96 1.44
CA ASP A 27 -22.49 8.85 2.03
C ASP A 27 -22.54 9.01 3.55
N LEU A 28 -23.76 9.03 4.10
CA LEU A 28 -24.00 8.99 5.54
C LEU A 28 -23.53 7.63 6.07
N TYR A 29 -22.28 7.57 6.45
CA TYR A 29 -21.68 6.36 6.99
C TYR A 29 -22.40 5.95 8.28
N ASN A 30 -23.08 4.80 8.23
CA ASN A 30 -23.64 4.19 9.42
C ASN A 30 -22.58 3.32 10.12
N ILE A 31 -21.56 3.99 10.64
CA ILE A 31 -20.49 3.38 11.43
C ILE A 31 -20.90 3.38 12.89
N ASN A 32 -20.97 2.19 13.48
CA ASN A 32 -21.01 2.09 14.94
C ASN A 32 -19.58 2.00 15.46
N SER A 33 -19.32 2.73 16.54
CA SER A 33 -18.11 2.54 17.33
C SER A 33 -18.44 2.49 18.80
N TRP A 34 -17.72 1.65 19.53
CA TRP A 34 -17.83 1.56 20.97
C TRP A 34 -16.47 1.26 21.60
N GLY A 35 -16.34 1.64 22.87
CA GLY A 35 -15.17 1.31 23.67
C GLY A 35 -15.33 -0.04 24.36
N ALA A 36 -14.26 -0.81 24.43
CA ALA A 36 -14.14 -2.03 25.23
C ALA A 36 -12.77 -2.08 25.89
N ASP A 37 -12.72 -2.37 27.20
CA ASP A 37 -11.45 -2.58 27.88
C ASP A 37 -11.08 -4.07 27.80
N LEU A 38 -10.09 -4.38 26.97
CA LEU A 38 -9.63 -5.75 26.75
C LEU A 38 -8.35 -6.00 27.54
N SER A 39 -8.30 -7.08 28.31
CA SER A 39 -7.07 -7.51 28.98
C SER A 39 -6.06 -8.05 27.97
N PHE A 40 -4.77 -7.90 28.26
CA PHE A 40 -3.74 -8.54 27.43
C PHE A 40 -3.87 -10.07 27.40
N ARG A 41 -4.41 -10.69 28.46
CA ARG A 41 -4.74 -12.12 28.43
C ARG A 41 -5.76 -12.44 27.33
N GLU A 42 -6.87 -11.69 27.27
CA GLU A 42 -7.90 -11.89 26.24
C GLU A 42 -7.33 -11.65 24.85
N LEU A 43 -6.60 -10.56 24.63
CA LEU A 43 -5.98 -10.26 23.33
C LEU A 43 -5.00 -11.36 22.88
N ILE A 44 -4.23 -11.93 23.80
CA ILE A 44 -3.33 -13.05 23.50
C ILE A 44 -4.13 -14.29 23.09
N THR A 45 -5.18 -14.64 23.83
CA THR A 45 -6.07 -15.78 23.51
C THR A 45 -6.72 -15.59 22.14
N MET A 46 -7.33 -14.43 21.88
CA MET A 46 -7.94 -14.12 20.59
C MET A 46 -6.93 -14.22 19.44
N TYR A 47 -5.67 -13.82 19.66
CA TYR A 47 -4.62 -13.95 18.65
C TYR A 47 -4.24 -15.41 18.39
N ASP A 48 -4.08 -16.22 19.45
CA ASP A 48 -3.79 -17.65 19.33
C ASP A 48 -4.93 -18.43 18.63
N GLU A 49 -6.17 -17.98 18.80
CA GLU A 49 -7.38 -18.57 18.22
C GLU A 49 -7.70 -18.04 16.81
N ASN A 50 -6.87 -17.14 16.26
CA ASN A 50 -7.08 -16.44 14.99
C ASN A 50 -8.35 -15.55 14.94
N GLU A 51 -8.88 -15.16 16.11
CA GLU A 51 -9.96 -14.17 16.21
C GLU A 51 -9.45 -12.73 16.16
N LEU A 52 -8.17 -12.51 16.52
CA LEU A 52 -7.51 -11.22 16.41
C LEU A 52 -6.54 -11.22 15.22
N LEU A 53 -7.01 -10.71 14.10
CA LEU A 53 -6.29 -10.71 12.84
C LEU A 53 -5.28 -9.55 12.80
N LYS A 54 -4.06 -9.88 12.39
CA LYS A 54 -3.08 -8.86 11.98
C LYS A 54 -3.42 -8.39 10.57
N PRO A 55 -3.26 -7.10 10.24
CA PRO A 55 -3.22 -6.69 8.84
C PRO A 55 -2.15 -7.47 8.10
N GLU A 56 -2.42 -7.90 6.87
CA GLU A 56 -1.47 -8.66 6.04
C GLU A 56 -0.10 -8.00 5.89
N LEU A 57 0.00 -6.72 6.22
CA LEU A 57 1.09 -5.82 5.86
C LEU A 57 1.94 -5.34 7.02
N GLN A 58 1.41 -5.33 8.24
CA GLN A 58 2.21 -5.15 9.45
C GLN A 58 2.85 -6.48 9.90
N ARG A 59 3.24 -7.35 8.95
CA ARG A 59 3.85 -8.65 9.27
C ARG A 59 5.17 -8.52 10.02
N ASN A 60 5.84 -7.37 9.91
CA ASN A 60 7.10 -7.14 10.59
C ASN A 60 6.90 -6.22 11.79
N TYR A 61 7.22 -6.76 12.96
CA TYR A 61 7.37 -6.00 14.19
C TYR A 61 8.51 -4.97 14.01
N VAL A 62 8.19 -3.68 14.02
CA VAL A 62 9.15 -2.61 13.69
C VAL A 62 9.85 -2.03 14.91
N TRP A 63 9.20 -2.08 16.08
CA TRP A 63 9.79 -1.53 17.30
C TRP A 63 11.16 -2.17 17.59
N ASP A 64 12.10 -1.33 18.00
CA ASP A 64 13.36 -1.81 18.52
C ASP A 64 13.18 -2.41 19.93
N LYS A 65 14.22 -3.07 20.42
CA LYS A 65 14.16 -3.74 21.73
C LYS A 65 13.93 -2.76 22.88
N VAL A 66 14.39 -1.51 22.76
CA VAL A 66 14.25 -0.49 23.79
C VAL A 66 12.82 0.03 23.83
N GLU A 67 12.21 0.31 22.68
CA GLU A 67 10.81 0.71 22.55
C GLU A 67 9.87 -0.36 23.11
N ALA A 68 10.06 -1.61 22.67
CA ALA A 68 9.34 -2.77 23.15
C ALA A 68 9.45 -2.93 24.68
N SER A 69 10.66 -2.83 25.20
CA SER A 69 10.91 -2.96 26.64
C SER A 69 10.28 -1.82 27.44
N ARG A 70 10.26 -0.60 26.90
CA ARG A 70 9.67 0.57 27.54
C ARG A 70 8.16 0.44 27.65
N PHE A 71 7.52 -0.20 26.67
CA PHE A 71 6.10 -0.49 26.75
C PHE A 71 5.79 -1.49 27.88
N ILE A 72 6.55 -2.59 27.98
CA ILE A 72 6.41 -3.55 29.10
C ILE A 72 6.68 -2.87 30.46
N ASP A 73 7.71 -2.03 30.54
CA ASP A 73 8.04 -1.24 31.74
C ASP A 73 6.86 -0.38 32.18
N SER A 74 6.18 0.32 31.26
CA SER A 74 4.96 1.08 31.54
C SER A 74 3.84 0.22 32.14
N LEU A 75 3.61 -0.99 31.61
CA LEU A 75 2.60 -1.91 32.14
C LEU A 75 2.94 -2.38 33.56
N LEU A 76 4.21 -2.69 33.80
CA LEU A 76 4.71 -3.10 35.11
C LEU A 76 4.67 -1.95 36.13
N LEU A 77 4.85 -0.71 35.70
CA LEU A 77 4.64 0.49 36.53
C LEU A 77 3.16 0.80 36.76
N GLY A 78 2.25 0.29 35.91
CA GLY A 78 0.82 0.60 35.97
C GLY A 78 0.50 1.98 35.38
N LEU A 79 1.31 2.46 34.44
CA LEU A 79 1.06 3.70 33.72
C LEU A 79 -0.04 3.49 32.67
N PRO A 80 -0.87 4.52 32.39
CA PRO A 80 -1.83 4.46 31.31
C PRO A 80 -1.11 4.30 29.97
N VAL A 81 -1.68 3.46 29.11
CA VAL A 81 -1.21 3.25 27.74
C VAL A 81 -2.24 3.78 26.74
N PRO A 82 -1.83 4.23 25.55
CA PRO A 82 -2.79 4.71 24.56
C PRO A 82 -3.78 3.61 24.16
N SER A 83 -4.92 4.00 23.62
CA SER A 83 -5.96 3.07 23.14
C SER A 83 -5.52 2.34 21.87
N VAL A 84 -6.08 1.17 21.62
CA VAL A 84 -5.95 0.45 20.33
C VAL A 84 -7.23 0.61 19.52
N PHE A 85 -7.12 0.41 18.22
CA PHE A 85 -8.27 0.47 17.32
C PHE A 85 -8.43 -0.89 16.65
N LEU A 86 -9.65 -1.42 16.69
CA LEU A 86 -10.01 -2.70 16.11
C LEU A 86 -11.19 -2.51 15.17
N ALA A 87 -11.30 -3.34 14.13
CA ALA A 87 -12.49 -3.39 13.29
C ALA A 87 -13.07 -4.80 13.28
N ASN A 88 -14.38 -4.93 13.42
CA ASN A 88 -15.07 -6.18 13.18
C ASN A 88 -15.03 -6.49 11.68
N THR A 89 -14.61 -7.70 11.34
CA THR A 89 -14.69 -8.26 9.99
C THR A 89 -16.05 -8.94 9.78
N ALA A 90 -16.40 -9.22 8.52
CA ALA A 90 -17.64 -9.93 8.19
C ALA A 90 -17.74 -11.34 8.84
N GLU A 91 -16.60 -11.96 9.17
CA GLU A 91 -16.51 -13.26 9.83
C GLU A 91 -16.53 -13.17 11.36
N SER A 92 -16.88 -12.00 11.93
CA SER A 92 -16.87 -11.73 13.39
C SER A 92 -15.48 -11.76 14.06
N ASN A 93 -14.40 -11.89 13.28
CA ASN A 93 -13.02 -11.67 13.76
C ASN A 93 -12.74 -10.17 13.93
N LYS A 94 -11.74 -9.81 14.73
CA LYS A 94 -11.27 -8.43 14.92
C LYS A 94 -9.97 -8.20 14.18
N LEU A 95 -9.98 -7.30 13.22
CA LEU A 95 -8.77 -6.80 12.58
C LEU A 95 -8.12 -5.74 13.47
N ILE A 96 -6.81 -5.83 13.69
CA ILE A 96 -6.05 -4.78 14.38
C ILE A 96 -5.82 -3.61 13.42
N ILE A 97 -6.42 -2.46 13.69
CA ILE A 97 -6.26 -1.24 12.88
C ILE A 97 -5.03 -0.45 13.33
N ASP A 98 -4.91 -0.26 14.64
CA ASP A 98 -3.75 0.36 15.28
C ASP A 98 -3.49 -0.33 16.63
N GLY A 99 -2.23 -0.29 17.06
CA GLY A 99 -1.79 -0.92 18.30
C GLY A 99 -1.15 -2.29 18.13
N TYR A 100 -0.95 -2.76 16.89
CA TYR A 100 -0.28 -4.02 16.60
C TYR A 100 1.06 -4.18 17.34
N GLN A 101 1.93 -3.17 17.30
CA GLN A 101 3.23 -3.24 18.00
C GLN A 101 3.04 -3.40 19.51
N ARG A 102 2.05 -2.73 20.12
CA ARG A 102 1.74 -2.83 21.56
C ARG A 102 1.23 -4.22 21.92
N ILE A 103 0.24 -4.72 21.18
CA ILE A 103 -0.36 -6.04 21.36
C ILE A 103 0.71 -7.13 21.20
N MET A 104 1.47 -7.08 20.10
CA MET A 104 2.50 -8.08 19.82
C MET A 104 3.69 -8.01 20.77
N THR A 105 4.04 -6.83 21.30
CA THR A 105 5.09 -6.73 22.34
C THR A 105 4.72 -7.54 23.56
N VAL A 106 3.46 -7.45 24.01
CA VAL A 106 3.00 -8.18 25.18
C VAL A 106 2.83 -9.65 24.86
N TYR A 107 2.28 -9.98 23.69
CA TYR A 107 2.21 -11.35 23.19
C TYR A 107 3.58 -12.04 23.21
N ASP A 108 4.56 -11.46 22.51
CA ASP A 108 5.92 -11.99 22.40
C ASP A 108 6.59 -12.12 23.77
N TYR A 109 6.44 -11.11 24.64
CA TYR A 109 7.05 -11.14 25.97
C TYR A 109 6.44 -12.26 26.83
N VAL A 110 5.10 -12.39 26.82
CA VAL A 110 4.39 -13.43 27.58
C VAL A 110 4.66 -14.83 27.03
N LYS A 111 4.74 -15.01 25.71
CA LYS A 111 5.12 -16.26 25.04
C LYS A 111 6.62 -16.57 25.19
N GLY A 112 7.42 -15.56 25.52
CA GLY A 112 8.84 -15.66 25.81
C GLY A 112 9.75 -15.58 24.58
N ILE A 113 9.21 -15.53 23.36
CA ILE A 113 9.97 -15.45 22.11
C ILE A 113 9.65 -14.13 21.41
N TRP A 114 10.69 -13.41 21.00
CA TRP A 114 10.53 -12.16 20.27
C TRP A 114 10.40 -12.42 18.77
N SER A 115 9.27 -12.02 18.18
CA SER A 115 8.95 -12.28 16.77
C SER A 115 9.93 -11.61 15.80
N LYS A 116 10.70 -10.62 16.25
CA LYS A 116 11.70 -9.92 15.42
C LYS A 116 12.94 -10.76 15.11
N ASP A 117 13.40 -11.58 16.06
CA ASP A 117 14.64 -12.35 15.92
C ASP A 117 14.56 -13.82 16.34
N ASN A 118 13.36 -14.28 16.74
CA ASN A 118 13.07 -15.63 17.23
C ASN A 118 13.93 -16.04 18.45
N LYS A 119 14.39 -15.09 19.25
CA LYS A 119 15.14 -15.36 20.50
C LYS A 119 14.29 -15.08 21.73
N VAL A 120 14.79 -15.51 22.88
CA VAL A 120 14.15 -15.23 24.18
C VAL A 120 13.98 -13.72 24.35
N PHE A 121 12.74 -13.28 24.55
CA PHE A 121 12.46 -11.88 24.79
C PHE A 121 12.85 -11.50 26.22
N ARG A 122 14.01 -10.87 26.34
CA ARG A 122 14.50 -10.20 27.56
C ARG A 122 14.35 -8.69 27.45
N LEU A 123 13.95 -8.01 28.52
CA LEU A 123 13.89 -6.55 28.52
C LEU A 123 15.29 -5.94 28.33
N SER A 124 15.35 -4.81 27.63
CA SER A 124 16.59 -4.11 27.31
C SER A 124 17.34 -3.65 28.57
N ASN A 125 18.67 -3.71 28.54
CA ASN A 125 19.54 -3.16 29.59
C ASN A 125 19.70 -1.62 29.50
N SER A 126 18.78 -0.94 28.84
CA SER A 126 18.81 0.52 28.67
C SER A 126 18.49 1.22 29.99
N THR A 127 19.09 2.41 30.20
CA THR A 127 18.77 3.28 31.34
C THR A 127 17.32 3.77 31.32
N LYS A 128 16.64 3.68 30.17
CA LYS A 128 15.22 4.01 29.98
C LYS A 128 14.26 2.99 30.62
N ILE A 129 14.75 1.82 31.05
CA ILE A 129 13.97 0.76 31.68
C ILE A 129 14.28 0.74 33.18
N ASN A 130 13.29 0.46 34.03
CA ASN A 130 13.52 0.34 35.46
C ASN A 130 14.56 -0.76 35.75
N SER A 131 15.55 -0.45 36.60
CA SER A 131 16.67 -1.34 36.93
C SER A 131 16.22 -2.71 37.43
N GLN A 132 15.06 -2.80 38.08
CA GLN A 132 14.54 -4.05 38.62
C GLN A 132 14.13 -5.09 37.56
N TRP A 133 13.87 -4.66 36.31
CA TRP A 133 13.42 -5.55 35.23
C TRP A 133 14.38 -5.67 34.05
N ARG A 134 15.48 -4.90 34.02
CA ARG A 134 16.49 -4.99 32.96
C ARG A 134 16.99 -6.43 32.78
N ASN A 135 17.11 -6.87 31.53
CA ASN A 135 17.51 -8.22 31.12
C ASN A 135 16.61 -9.37 31.56
N LYS A 136 15.50 -9.11 32.28
CA LYS A 136 14.58 -10.17 32.69
C LYS A 136 13.72 -10.62 31.51
N ALA A 137 13.54 -11.93 31.39
CA ALA A 137 12.48 -12.54 30.61
C ALA A 137 11.19 -12.62 31.43
N PHE A 138 10.05 -12.84 30.78
CA PHE A 138 8.76 -12.95 31.46
C PHE A 138 8.74 -14.04 32.54
N SER A 139 9.37 -15.18 32.29
CA SER A 139 9.50 -16.29 33.25
C SER A 139 10.33 -15.95 34.50
N GLU A 140 11.17 -14.91 34.43
CA GLU A 140 12.03 -14.44 35.52
C GLU A 140 11.38 -13.32 36.35
N LEU A 141 10.17 -12.90 35.98
CA LEU A 141 9.35 -12.00 36.78
C LEU A 141 8.65 -12.76 37.91
N THR A 142 8.34 -12.04 39.00
CA THR A 142 7.54 -12.60 40.10
C THR A 142 6.13 -12.98 39.62
N PRO A 143 5.44 -13.93 40.30
CA PRO A 143 4.07 -14.29 39.94
C PRO A 143 3.10 -13.10 39.92
N ALA A 144 3.31 -12.12 40.81
CA ALA A 144 2.51 -10.90 40.88
C ALA A 144 2.73 -10.00 39.64
N GLU A 145 3.97 -9.81 39.20
CA GLU A 145 4.30 -9.02 38.01
C GLU A 145 3.80 -9.69 36.73
N GLN A 146 3.96 -11.01 36.60
CA GLN A 146 3.41 -11.77 35.46
C GLN A 146 1.89 -11.67 35.42
N LYS A 147 1.22 -11.75 36.58
CA LYS A 147 -0.23 -11.55 36.69
C LYS A 147 -0.59 -10.13 36.26
N LYS A 148 0.12 -9.11 36.74
CA LYS A 148 -0.09 -7.69 36.42
C LYS A 148 -0.10 -7.46 34.91
N ILE A 149 0.95 -7.87 34.20
CA ILE A 149 1.03 -7.70 32.73
C ILE A 149 -0.18 -8.32 32.03
N ARG A 150 -0.54 -9.57 32.36
CA ARG A 150 -1.66 -10.28 31.71
C ARG A 150 -3.02 -9.68 32.03
N SER A 151 -3.20 -9.13 33.24
CA SER A 151 -4.47 -8.56 33.69
C SER A 151 -4.63 -7.08 33.34
N THR A 152 -3.56 -6.37 32.98
CA THR A 152 -3.68 -4.98 32.52
C THR A 152 -4.59 -4.94 31.30
N THR A 153 -5.58 -4.05 31.35
CA THR A 153 -6.48 -3.76 30.25
C THR A 153 -5.93 -2.64 29.38
N ILE A 154 -6.23 -2.72 28.10
CA ILE A 154 -6.01 -1.65 27.14
C ILE A 154 -7.37 -1.25 26.57
N HIS A 155 -7.61 0.05 26.52
CA HIS A 155 -8.85 0.56 25.94
C HIS A 155 -8.84 0.33 24.43
N ALA A 156 -9.81 -0.42 23.92
CA ALA A 156 -10.00 -0.69 22.51
C ALA A 156 -11.22 0.07 22.00
N ILE A 157 -11.04 0.83 20.92
CA ILE A 157 -12.15 1.42 20.17
C ILE A 157 -12.43 0.47 19.00
N ILE A 158 -13.61 -0.14 19.00
CA ILE A 158 -14.01 -1.12 18.01
C ILE A 158 -14.95 -0.45 17.02
N PHE A 159 -14.66 -0.61 15.72
CA PHE A 159 -15.50 -0.15 14.63
C PHE A 159 -16.25 -1.30 13.98
N GLU A 160 -17.49 -1.02 13.61
CA GLU A 160 -18.33 -1.92 12.82
C GLU A 160 -19.04 -1.12 11.73
N GLN A 161 -18.95 -1.61 10.50
CA GLN A 161 -19.64 -1.04 9.36
C GLN A 161 -20.98 -1.77 9.16
N ASN A 162 -22.09 -1.08 9.43
CA ASN A 162 -23.43 -1.69 9.31
C ASN A 162 -23.99 -1.63 7.89
N THR A 163 -23.74 -0.54 7.16
CA THR A 163 -24.22 -0.34 5.78
C THR A 163 -23.45 0.80 5.08
N PRO A 164 -23.20 0.72 3.76
CA PRO A 164 -23.44 -0.43 2.90
C PRO A 164 -22.47 -1.58 3.23
N SER A 165 -22.94 -2.82 3.09
CA SER A 165 -22.12 -4.05 3.24
C SER A 165 -21.26 -4.34 2.01
N GLU A 166 -21.19 -3.39 1.06
CA GLU A 166 -20.63 -3.60 -0.27
C GLU A 166 -19.42 -2.71 -0.58
N ASP A 167 -19.08 -1.78 0.30
CA ASP A 167 -17.96 -0.86 0.07
C ASP A 167 -17.20 -0.54 1.37
N ASP A 168 -15.99 -1.06 1.53
CA ASP A 168 -15.14 -0.81 2.71
C ASP A 168 -14.49 0.60 2.69
N THR A 169 -14.91 1.50 1.79
CA THR A 169 -14.47 2.91 1.77
C THR A 169 -14.64 3.63 3.11
N SER A 170 -15.67 3.28 3.89
CA SER A 170 -15.90 3.82 5.23
C SER A 170 -14.73 3.51 6.18
N LEU A 171 -14.30 2.25 6.22
CA LEU A 171 -13.16 1.81 7.01
C LEU A 171 -11.88 2.51 6.55
N TYR A 172 -11.67 2.66 5.25
CA TYR A 172 -10.52 3.42 4.72
C TYR A 172 -10.47 4.85 5.27
N GLN A 173 -11.58 5.60 5.25
CA GLN A 173 -11.59 6.99 5.74
C GLN A 173 -11.39 7.09 7.25
N ILE A 174 -11.93 6.12 8.02
CA ILE A 174 -11.67 6.03 9.47
C ILE A 174 -10.17 5.83 9.71
N PHE A 175 -9.56 4.87 9.02
CA PHE A 175 -8.13 4.59 9.15
C PHE A 175 -7.31 5.83 8.81
N GLU A 176 -7.60 6.50 7.72
CA GLU A 176 -6.87 7.71 7.33
C GLU A 176 -6.92 8.79 8.42
N ARG A 177 -8.09 9.02 9.03
CA ARG A 177 -8.26 10.04 10.08
C ARG A 177 -7.61 9.65 11.40
N ILE A 178 -7.64 8.36 11.77
CA ILE A 178 -7.05 7.85 13.02
C ILE A 178 -5.52 7.75 12.92
N ASN A 179 -4.99 7.43 11.73
CA ASN A 179 -3.55 7.35 11.46
C ASN A 179 -2.83 8.72 11.46
N THR A 180 -3.39 9.73 12.12
CA THR A 180 -2.80 11.07 12.26
C THR A 180 -1.83 11.18 13.46
N GLY A 181 -1.78 10.19 14.35
CA GLY A 181 -0.81 10.12 15.45
C GLY A 181 0.37 9.17 15.17
N GLY A 182 1.60 9.68 15.12
CA GLY A 182 2.83 8.86 14.93
C GLY A 182 3.28 8.76 13.46
N ARG A 183 3.89 7.63 13.06
CA ARG A 183 4.27 7.37 11.66
C ARG A 183 3.02 6.93 10.89
N SER A 184 2.32 7.88 10.28
CA SER A 184 1.10 7.63 9.48
C SER A 184 1.31 6.58 8.42
N LEU A 185 0.32 5.72 8.19
CA LEU A 185 0.28 4.80 7.04
C LEU A 185 0.01 5.59 5.75
N MET A 186 0.66 5.20 4.65
CA MET A 186 0.38 5.71 3.30
C MET A 186 -0.95 5.15 2.79
N ALA A 187 -1.49 5.78 1.75
CA ALA A 187 -2.76 5.37 1.13
C ALA A 187 -2.81 3.88 0.77
N GLN A 188 -1.77 3.35 0.10
CA GLN A 188 -1.72 1.93 -0.25
C GLN A 188 -1.55 1.00 0.95
N GLU A 189 -0.82 1.41 2.00
CA GLU A 189 -0.73 0.64 3.25
C GLU A 189 -2.12 0.52 3.91
N ILE A 190 -2.91 1.60 3.89
CA ILE A 190 -4.30 1.56 4.38
C ILE A 190 -5.16 0.64 3.49
N ARG A 191 -5.08 0.75 2.15
CA ARG A 191 -5.88 -0.10 1.23
C ARG A 191 -5.66 -1.57 1.50
N ASN A 192 -4.41 -2.00 1.61
CA ASN A 192 -4.12 -3.40 1.86
C ASN A 192 -4.54 -3.83 3.27
N CYS A 193 -4.67 -2.92 4.25
CA CYS A 193 -5.26 -3.29 5.55
C CYS A 193 -6.77 -3.50 5.45
N VAL A 194 -7.46 -2.61 4.72
CA VAL A 194 -8.92 -2.57 4.62
C VAL A 194 -9.44 -3.62 3.65
N TYR A 195 -8.92 -3.63 2.43
CA TYR A 195 -9.37 -4.48 1.32
C TYR A 195 -8.54 -5.78 1.27
N GLN A 196 -8.73 -6.65 2.26
CA GLN A 196 -8.10 -7.98 2.28
C GLN A 196 -8.70 -8.90 1.21
N GLY A 197 -7.93 -9.89 0.76
CA GLY A 197 -8.41 -10.94 -0.12
C GLY A 197 -7.44 -11.33 -1.22
N GLU A 198 -7.92 -12.19 -2.11
CA GLU A 198 -7.13 -12.76 -3.21
C GLU A 198 -6.66 -11.68 -4.21
N PHE A 199 -7.43 -10.61 -4.41
CA PHE A 199 -6.98 -9.51 -5.26
C PHE A 199 -5.80 -8.75 -4.64
N ASN A 200 -5.84 -8.50 -3.33
CA ASN A 200 -4.73 -7.89 -2.61
C ASN A 200 -3.46 -8.76 -2.66
N SER A 201 -3.62 -10.07 -2.46
CA SER A 201 -2.54 -11.05 -2.62
C SER A 201 -1.97 -11.03 -4.04
N CYS A 202 -2.81 -10.93 -5.07
CA CYS A 202 -2.38 -10.79 -6.46
C CYS A 202 -1.52 -9.54 -6.69
N LEU A 203 -1.88 -8.40 -6.10
CA LEU A 203 -1.08 -7.17 -6.21
C LEU A 203 0.31 -7.33 -5.56
N ILE A 204 0.41 -8.03 -4.43
CA ILE A 204 1.69 -8.34 -3.78
C ILE A 204 2.56 -9.20 -4.71
N ASP A 205 1.98 -10.25 -5.31
CA ASP A 205 2.68 -11.12 -6.27
C ASP A 205 3.19 -10.35 -7.49
N LEU A 206 2.32 -9.52 -8.08
CA LEU A 206 2.67 -8.69 -9.23
C LEU A 206 3.73 -7.64 -8.88
N ASN A 207 3.71 -7.09 -7.67
CA ASN A 207 4.75 -6.17 -7.22
C ASN A 207 6.12 -6.84 -7.04
N ASN A 208 6.17 -8.16 -6.87
CA ASN A 208 7.40 -8.94 -6.84
C ASN A 208 7.83 -9.47 -8.23
N TYR A 209 7.04 -9.20 -9.28
CA TYR A 209 7.33 -9.70 -10.61
C TYR A 209 8.64 -9.12 -11.16
N LYS A 210 9.53 -9.99 -11.66
CA LYS A 210 10.93 -9.64 -12.01
C LYS A 210 11.03 -8.49 -13.00
N ASN A 211 10.26 -8.53 -14.08
CA ASN A 211 10.31 -7.49 -15.11
C ASN A 211 9.69 -6.18 -14.62
N TRP A 212 8.66 -6.25 -13.75
CA TRP A 212 8.14 -5.08 -13.06
C TRP A 212 9.19 -4.44 -12.17
N ARG A 213 9.92 -5.23 -11.36
CA ARG A 213 11.01 -4.72 -10.52
C ARG A 213 12.10 -4.01 -11.31
N SER A 214 12.46 -4.57 -12.46
CA SER A 214 13.44 -3.97 -13.38
C SER A 214 12.95 -2.60 -13.87
N LEU A 215 11.71 -2.52 -14.35
CA LEU A 215 11.12 -1.29 -14.87
C LEU A 215 10.84 -0.24 -13.80
N PHE A 216 10.51 -0.65 -12.57
CA PHE A 216 10.32 0.26 -11.45
C PHE A 216 11.65 0.91 -11.02
N GLY A 217 12.76 0.18 -11.17
CA GLY A 217 14.11 0.67 -10.86
C GLY A 217 14.69 0.21 -9.52
N THR A 218 13.95 -0.60 -8.74
CA THR A 218 14.46 -1.23 -7.52
C THR A 218 14.11 -2.72 -7.49
N ILE A 219 15.05 -3.56 -7.05
CA ILE A 219 14.82 -5.02 -6.98
C ILE A 219 13.95 -5.36 -5.77
N ALA A 220 14.24 -4.75 -4.61
CA ALA A 220 13.46 -4.96 -3.40
C ALA A 220 12.17 -4.12 -3.44
N PRO A 221 11.02 -4.70 -3.02
CA PRO A 221 9.80 -3.95 -2.82
C PRO A 221 9.96 -2.80 -1.82
N ASP A 222 9.22 -1.72 -2.03
CA ASP A 222 9.19 -0.58 -1.11
C ASP A 222 8.45 -0.99 0.19
N PRO A 223 9.07 -0.86 1.38
CA PRO A 223 8.41 -1.12 2.65
C PRO A 223 7.14 -0.29 2.89
N ARG A 224 6.98 0.83 2.18
CA ARG A 224 5.83 1.75 2.23
C ARG A 224 4.85 1.55 1.08
N MET A 225 5.08 0.55 0.23
CA MET A 225 4.15 0.05 -0.80
C MET A 225 3.78 1.05 -1.88
N ARG A 226 4.62 2.07 -2.08
CA ARG A 226 4.45 3.04 -3.16
C ARG A 226 4.53 2.36 -4.52
N ASP A 227 5.36 1.33 -4.65
CA ASP A 227 5.48 0.51 -5.86
C ASP A 227 4.24 -0.36 -6.12
N MET A 228 3.67 -0.97 -5.08
CA MET A 228 2.43 -1.74 -5.18
C MET A 228 1.25 -0.86 -5.61
N GLU A 229 1.21 0.41 -5.19
CA GLU A 229 0.20 1.36 -5.65
C GLU A 229 0.24 1.54 -7.17
N PHE A 230 1.42 1.52 -7.79
CA PHE A 230 1.52 1.63 -9.26
C PHE A 230 1.02 0.38 -9.99
N VAL A 231 1.18 -0.81 -9.42
CA VAL A 231 0.53 -2.01 -9.95
C VAL A 231 -0.99 -1.83 -9.97
N LEU A 232 -1.57 -1.40 -8.84
CA LEU A 232 -2.99 -1.13 -8.70
C LEU A 232 -3.45 0.00 -9.66
N ARG A 233 -2.68 1.07 -9.75
CA ARG A 233 -2.95 2.23 -10.62
C ARG A 233 -2.99 1.85 -12.09
N GLY A 234 -2.05 1.02 -12.56
CA GLY A 234 -2.06 0.50 -13.92
C GLY A 234 -3.34 -0.26 -14.26
N LEU A 235 -3.77 -1.16 -13.36
CA LEU A 235 -5.01 -1.93 -13.53
C LEU A 235 -6.27 -1.05 -13.46
N ALA A 236 -6.34 -0.11 -12.52
CA ALA A 236 -7.51 0.72 -12.29
C ALA A 236 -7.73 1.78 -13.38
N LEU A 237 -6.65 2.38 -13.89
CA LEU A 237 -6.70 3.34 -15.00
C LEU A 237 -7.02 2.68 -16.34
N ASP A 238 -6.70 1.39 -16.50
CA ASP A 238 -7.03 0.60 -17.69
C ASP A 238 -8.45 0.00 -17.65
N THR A 239 -9.42 0.78 -17.20
CA THR A 239 -10.84 0.36 -17.12
C THR A 239 -11.72 1.19 -18.05
N ASP A 240 -12.81 0.57 -18.51
CA ASP A 240 -13.82 1.28 -19.31
C ASP A 240 -14.44 2.47 -18.55
N LYS A 241 -14.47 2.42 -17.21
CA LYS A 241 -14.92 3.54 -16.37
C LYS A 241 -14.07 4.79 -16.58
N VAL A 242 -12.75 4.66 -16.64
CA VAL A 242 -11.83 5.79 -16.87
C VAL A 242 -11.80 6.18 -18.34
N ARG A 243 -11.84 5.19 -19.24
CA ARG A 243 -11.85 5.42 -20.69
C ARG A 243 -13.09 6.20 -21.15
N ASN A 244 -14.27 5.85 -20.65
CA ASN A 244 -15.53 6.45 -21.06
C ASN A 244 -15.89 7.72 -20.28
N HIS A 245 -15.04 8.18 -19.37
CA HIS A 245 -15.28 9.39 -18.61
C HIS A 245 -14.96 10.61 -19.50
N GLU A 246 -15.96 11.42 -19.84
CA GLU A 246 -15.80 12.43 -20.90
C GLU A 246 -15.10 13.73 -20.48
N SER A 247 -15.28 14.17 -19.23
CA SER A 247 -14.72 15.44 -18.76
C SER A 247 -14.60 15.49 -17.24
N GLY A 248 -13.88 16.48 -16.71
CA GLY A 248 -13.74 16.71 -15.26
C GLY A 248 -12.45 16.15 -14.68
N ASN A 249 -12.48 15.85 -13.38
CA ASN A 249 -11.33 15.40 -12.61
C ASN A 249 -11.66 14.08 -11.89
N ILE A 250 -10.72 13.15 -11.87
CA ILE A 250 -10.82 11.91 -11.09
C ILE A 250 -10.06 12.10 -9.77
N SER A 251 -10.65 11.70 -8.65
CA SER A 251 -9.85 11.44 -7.45
C SER A 251 -9.18 10.08 -7.61
N LEU A 252 -7.85 10.08 -7.74
CA LEU A 252 -7.08 8.84 -7.88
C LEU A 252 -7.31 7.96 -6.65
N LYS A 253 -7.27 8.56 -5.45
CA LYS A 253 -7.49 7.83 -4.21
C LYS A 253 -8.85 7.12 -4.21
N LYS A 254 -9.92 7.82 -4.62
CA LYS A 254 -11.27 7.24 -4.74
C LYS A 254 -11.29 6.12 -5.76
N LEU A 255 -10.73 6.33 -6.96
CA LEU A 255 -10.64 5.31 -8.01
C LEU A 255 -9.98 4.04 -7.51
N LEU A 256 -8.82 4.14 -6.84
CA LEU A 256 -8.08 2.98 -6.34
C LEU A 256 -8.80 2.27 -5.20
N ASN A 257 -9.47 3.02 -4.32
CA ASN A 257 -10.28 2.48 -3.22
C ASN A 257 -11.48 1.69 -3.76
N GLU A 258 -12.26 2.29 -4.67
CA GLU A 258 -13.39 1.61 -5.32
C GLU A 258 -12.94 0.38 -6.11
N PHE A 259 -11.80 0.46 -6.79
CA PHE A 259 -11.26 -0.68 -7.54
C PHE A 259 -10.85 -1.84 -6.62
N MET A 260 -10.26 -1.56 -5.46
CA MET A 260 -9.95 -2.58 -4.45
C MET A 260 -11.21 -3.16 -3.79
N GLY A 261 -12.20 -2.31 -3.50
CA GLY A 261 -13.46 -2.70 -2.85
C GLY A 261 -14.44 -3.43 -3.76
N TYR A 262 -14.26 -3.39 -5.08
CA TYR A 262 -15.17 -4.04 -6.01
C TYR A 262 -15.07 -5.58 -5.93
N LYS A 263 -16.11 -6.22 -5.38
CA LYS A 263 -16.15 -7.66 -5.09
C LYS A 263 -15.78 -8.55 -6.27
N ASP A 264 -16.20 -8.20 -7.48
CA ASP A 264 -15.90 -8.99 -8.68
C ASP A 264 -14.39 -9.09 -8.94
N ASN A 265 -13.61 -8.08 -8.54
CA ASN A 265 -12.16 -8.09 -8.70
C ASN A 265 -11.47 -9.16 -7.83
N ASN A 266 -12.15 -9.66 -6.79
CA ASN A 266 -11.67 -10.76 -5.94
C ASN A 266 -12.10 -12.15 -6.46
N THR A 267 -12.77 -12.24 -7.61
CA THR A 267 -13.08 -13.55 -8.22
C THR A 267 -11.84 -14.14 -8.90
N THR A 268 -11.68 -15.46 -8.83
CA THR A 268 -10.54 -16.18 -9.44
C THR A 268 -10.35 -15.84 -10.93
N ASN A 269 -11.45 -15.69 -11.67
CA ASN A 269 -11.40 -15.33 -13.09
C ASN A 269 -10.83 -13.93 -13.31
N LYS A 270 -11.26 -12.94 -12.51
CA LYS A 270 -10.74 -11.57 -12.61
C LYS A 270 -9.29 -11.48 -12.15
N ILE A 271 -8.92 -12.20 -11.10
CA ILE A 271 -7.52 -12.27 -10.63
C ILE A 271 -6.60 -12.82 -11.72
N ASN A 272 -6.99 -13.94 -12.34
CA ASN A 272 -6.21 -14.52 -13.45
C ASN A 272 -6.12 -13.56 -14.63
N TYR A 273 -7.22 -12.86 -14.95
CA TYR A 273 -7.22 -11.83 -15.98
C TYR A 273 -6.25 -10.69 -15.65
N PHE A 274 -6.27 -10.14 -14.44
CA PHE A 274 -5.35 -9.06 -14.04
C PHE A 274 -3.90 -9.52 -14.06
N LYS A 275 -3.62 -10.72 -13.57
CA LYS A 275 -2.27 -11.29 -13.57
C LYS A 275 -1.74 -11.45 -15.00
N ASP A 276 -2.53 -12.03 -15.88
CA ASP A 276 -2.18 -12.22 -17.29
C ASP A 276 -1.99 -10.87 -18.01
N GLN A 277 -2.93 -9.94 -17.84
CA GLN A 277 -2.89 -8.64 -18.47
C GLN A 277 -1.68 -7.81 -18.02
N PHE A 278 -1.42 -7.75 -16.71
CA PHE A 278 -0.29 -6.99 -16.16
C PHE A 278 1.04 -7.59 -16.60
N THR A 279 1.23 -8.91 -16.44
CA THR A 279 2.49 -9.57 -16.80
C THR A 279 2.81 -9.45 -18.29
N LYS A 280 1.84 -9.69 -19.18
CA LYS A 280 2.01 -9.50 -20.64
C LYS A 280 2.37 -8.07 -21.00
N THR A 281 1.71 -7.08 -20.39
CA THR A 281 1.97 -5.66 -20.65
C THR A 281 3.38 -5.27 -20.19
N ILE A 282 3.75 -5.66 -18.97
CA ILE A 282 5.08 -5.42 -18.41
C ILE A 282 6.18 -6.13 -19.22
N ASP A 283 5.96 -7.37 -19.65
CA ASP A 283 6.91 -8.12 -20.47
C ASP A 283 7.13 -7.47 -21.84
N PHE A 284 6.05 -7.00 -22.46
CA PHE A 284 6.14 -6.28 -23.73
C PHE A 284 6.94 -4.98 -23.58
N ILE A 285 6.63 -4.17 -22.56
CA ILE A 285 7.33 -2.90 -22.29
C ILE A 285 8.80 -3.17 -22.01
N HIS A 286 9.10 -4.13 -21.14
CA HIS A 286 10.46 -4.48 -20.76
C HIS A 286 11.27 -4.96 -21.98
N THR A 287 10.67 -5.75 -22.87
CA THR A 287 11.35 -6.31 -24.03
C THR A 287 11.56 -5.30 -25.15
N ASN A 288 10.58 -4.45 -25.43
CA ASN A 288 10.56 -3.62 -26.65
C ASN A 288 10.86 -2.13 -26.40
N ILE A 289 10.66 -1.63 -25.18
CA ILE A 289 11.01 -0.25 -24.77
C ILE A 289 12.27 -0.28 -23.90
N GLY A 290 12.33 -1.20 -22.93
CA GLY A 290 13.51 -1.39 -22.08
C GLY A 290 13.36 -0.84 -20.67
N ALA A 291 14.42 -0.98 -19.87
CA ALA A 291 14.41 -0.72 -18.43
C ALA A 291 14.07 0.73 -18.05
N ASP A 292 14.28 1.69 -18.96
CA ASP A 292 14.05 3.11 -18.70
C ASP A 292 12.64 3.60 -19.13
N ALA A 293 11.71 2.69 -19.47
CA ALA A 293 10.40 3.01 -20.03
C ALA A 293 9.55 3.96 -19.18
N PHE A 294 9.65 3.87 -17.85
CA PHE A 294 8.85 4.66 -16.90
C PHE A 294 9.58 5.87 -16.33
N PHE A 295 10.74 6.22 -16.88
CA PHE A 295 11.52 7.39 -16.48
C PHE A 295 11.33 8.55 -17.44
N ASN A 296 11.41 9.77 -16.91
CA ASN A 296 11.34 11.01 -17.69
C ASN A 296 12.75 11.52 -18.06
N VAL A 297 12.83 12.59 -18.84
CA VAL A 297 14.08 13.20 -19.29
C VAL A 297 14.35 14.56 -18.63
N VAL A 298 15.62 14.85 -18.37
CA VAL A 298 16.09 16.19 -17.99
C VAL A 298 16.40 16.99 -19.25
N GLN A 299 15.89 18.21 -19.32
CA GLN A 299 16.26 19.18 -20.35
C GLN A 299 17.72 19.62 -20.14
N SER A 300 18.61 18.92 -20.82
CA SER A 300 20.04 19.20 -20.90
C SER A 300 20.48 19.07 -22.36
N SER A 301 21.71 19.48 -22.67
CA SER A 301 22.26 19.34 -24.03
C SER A 301 23.43 18.36 -23.99
N PRO A 302 23.26 17.10 -24.44
CA PRO A 302 22.04 16.44 -24.93
C PRO A 302 21.07 16.04 -23.79
N PRO A 303 19.76 15.83 -24.07
CA PRO A 303 18.81 15.38 -23.06
C PRO A 303 19.20 14.02 -22.48
N LYS A 304 18.97 13.83 -21.19
CA LYS A 304 19.34 12.61 -20.46
C LYS A 304 18.17 12.08 -19.67
N ILE A 305 18.11 10.76 -19.53
CA ILE A 305 17.10 10.10 -18.68
C ILE A 305 17.36 10.46 -17.21
N ARG A 306 16.32 10.91 -16.52
CA ARG A 306 16.30 11.06 -15.07
C ARG A 306 15.78 9.77 -14.47
N ARG A 307 16.64 8.98 -13.83
CA ARG A 307 16.28 7.68 -13.22
C ARG A 307 15.52 7.83 -11.92
N ARG A 308 14.33 8.41 -12.02
CA ARG A 308 13.34 8.59 -10.98
C ARG A 308 11.99 8.22 -11.58
N PHE A 309 11.35 7.20 -11.03
CA PHE A 309 10.11 6.63 -11.56
C PHE A 309 9.06 7.73 -11.69
N TYR A 310 8.48 7.89 -12.88
CA TYR A 310 7.61 9.02 -13.17
C TYR A 310 6.14 8.55 -13.28
N PRO A 311 5.28 8.86 -12.28
CA PRO A 311 3.93 8.28 -12.15
C PRO A 311 3.08 8.34 -13.41
N THR A 312 2.95 9.52 -14.01
CA THR A 312 2.06 9.75 -15.16
C THR A 312 2.64 9.25 -16.48
N VAL A 313 3.96 9.10 -16.58
CA VAL A 313 4.60 8.40 -17.72
C VAL A 313 4.30 6.91 -17.61
N PHE A 314 4.38 6.33 -16.41
CA PHE A 314 3.95 4.96 -16.17
C PHE A 314 2.48 4.76 -16.56
N ASP A 315 1.56 5.61 -16.10
CA ASP A 315 0.13 5.53 -16.48
C ASP A 315 -0.05 5.47 -18.00
N ALA A 316 0.57 6.43 -18.69
CA ALA A 316 0.42 6.59 -20.13
C ALA A 316 0.97 5.36 -20.88
N VAL A 317 2.19 4.95 -20.55
CA VAL A 317 2.88 3.83 -21.22
C VAL A 317 2.18 2.51 -20.92
N TYR A 318 1.82 2.23 -19.66
CA TYR A 318 1.15 1.00 -19.28
C TYR A 318 -0.22 0.87 -19.98
N VAL A 319 -1.09 1.86 -19.82
CA VAL A 319 -2.47 1.78 -20.34
C VAL A 319 -2.48 1.73 -21.87
N ALA A 320 -1.68 2.58 -22.54
CA ALA A 320 -1.56 2.55 -24.00
C ALA A 320 -1.06 1.19 -24.51
N THR A 321 -0.07 0.59 -23.84
CA THR A 321 0.46 -0.71 -24.24
C THR A 321 -0.56 -1.82 -24.03
N ALA A 322 -1.29 -1.80 -22.92
CA ALA A 322 -2.36 -2.76 -22.65
C ALA A 322 -3.46 -2.69 -23.73
N ILE A 323 -3.86 -1.47 -24.13
CA ILE A 323 -4.80 -1.24 -25.23
C ILE A 323 -4.25 -1.80 -26.55
N ALA A 324 -2.99 -1.50 -26.90
CA ALA A 324 -2.38 -1.98 -28.13
C ALA A 324 -2.29 -3.51 -28.19
N LEU A 325 -1.94 -4.16 -27.08
CA LEU A 325 -1.92 -5.62 -26.97
C LEU A 325 -3.31 -6.24 -27.16
N ARG A 326 -4.38 -5.60 -26.66
CA ARG A 326 -5.76 -6.06 -26.89
C ARG A 326 -6.23 -5.92 -28.34
N HIS A 327 -5.61 -5.03 -29.12
CA HIS A 327 -5.87 -4.88 -30.55
C HIS A 327 -5.00 -5.80 -31.42
N ASN A 328 -3.89 -6.30 -30.89
CA ASN A 328 -2.98 -7.15 -31.65
C ASN A 328 -3.69 -8.38 -32.22
N GLY A 329 -3.61 -8.58 -33.54
CA GLY A 329 -4.28 -9.65 -34.27
C GLY A 329 -5.75 -9.38 -34.63
N LYS A 330 -6.34 -8.25 -34.21
CA LYS A 330 -7.70 -7.83 -34.61
C LYS A 330 -7.63 -6.90 -35.81
N ASP A 331 -8.58 -7.03 -36.74
CA ASP A 331 -8.72 -6.15 -37.91
C ASP A 331 -7.42 -5.98 -38.73
N GLY A 332 -6.56 -7.01 -38.74
CA GLY A 332 -5.26 -6.99 -39.42
C GLY A 332 -4.16 -6.18 -38.71
N TYR A 333 -4.44 -5.62 -37.54
CA TYR A 333 -3.47 -4.87 -36.75
C TYR A 333 -2.40 -5.79 -36.16
N THR A 334 -1.13 -5.43 -36.34
CA THR A 334 0.02 -6.07 -35.69
C THR A 334 0.72 -5.03 -34.85
N ILE A 335 0.91 -5.31 -33.56
CA ILE A 335 1.55 -4.38 -32.64
C ILE A 335 3.00 -4.08 -33.09
N PRO A 336 3.39 -2.81 -33.28
CA PRO A 336 4.76 -2.46 -33.62
C PRO A 336 5.72 -2.79 -32.48
N THR A 337 6.91 -3.29 -32.81
CA THR A 337 8.00 -3.56 -31.85
C THR A 337 9.28 -2.79 -32.14
N SER A 338 9.39 -2.17 -33.32
CA SER A 338 10.58 -1.44 -33.75
C SER A 338 10.61 0.00 -33.21
N ASP A 339 11.79 0.44 -32.76
CA ASP A 339 12.09 1.83 -32.38
C ASP A 339 11.19 2.44 -31.30
N LEU A 340 10.51 1.63 -30.48
CA LEU A 340 9.56 2.14 -29.47
C LEU A 340 10.23 3.05 -28.45
N GLU A 341 11.44 2.73 -27.98
CA GLU A 341 12.17 3.60 -27.05
C GLU A 341 12.54 4.95 -27.67
N LYS A 342 12.96 4.95 -28.94
CA LYS A 342 13.30 6.19 -29.65
C LYS A 342 12.06 7.08 -29.81
N LYS A 343 10.93 6.48 -30.18
CA LYS A 343 9.63 7.16 -30.27
C LYS A 343 9.19 7.72 -28.92
N ARG A 344 9.25 6.92 -27.85
CA ARG A 344 8.96 7.35 -26.47
C ARG A 344 9.85 8.51 -26.06
N PHE A 345 11.16 8.41 -26.29
CA PHE A 345 12.12 9.45 -25.93
C PHE A 345 11.82 10.79 -26.64
N ASN A 346 11.48 10.75 -27.92
CA ASN A 346 11.06 11.94 -28.66
C ASN A 346 9.76 12.52 -28.10
N LEU A 347 8.81 11.67 -27.71
CA LEU A 347 7.55 12.10 -27.12
C LEU A 347 7.76 12.79 -25.77
N LEU A 348 8.68 12.30 -24.94
CA LEU A 348 9.05 12.97 -23.68
C LEU A 348 9.61 14.39 -23.87
N LEU A 349 10.12 14.71 -25.07
CA LEU A 349 10.58 16.07 -25.40
C LEU A 349 9.45 16.97 -25.90
N ASN A 350 8.31 16.42 -26.31
CA ASN A 350 7.16 17.14 -26.82
C ASN A 350 6.48 17.97 -25.72
N ASN A 351 6.26 19.27 -25.96
CA ASN A 351 5.68 20.18 -24.96
C ASN A 351 4.22 19.85 -24.62
N LYS A 352 3.42 19.36 -25.58
CA LYS A 352 2.04 18.95 -25.33
C LYS A 352 2.01 17.71 -24.42
N PHE A 353 2.86 16.73 -24.70
CA PHE A 353 2.97 15.53 -23.85
C PHE A 353 3.42 15.90 -22.43
N LYS A 354 4.45 16.75 -22.31
CA LYS A 354 4.92 17.27 -21.02
C LYS A 354 3.78 17.88 -20.19
N ASN A 355 2.98 18.75 -20.79
CA ASN A 355 1.86 19.37 -20.09
C ASN A 355 0.88 18.33 -19.52
N HIS A 356 0.53 17.30 -20.31
CA HIS A 356 -0.37 16.23 -19.87
C HIS A 356 0.19 15.34 -18.75
N VAL A 357 1.52 15.29 -18.57
CA VAL A 357 2.16 14.48 -17.52
C VAL A 357 2.57 15.28 -16.28
N THR A 358 2.65 16.62 -16.35
CA THR A 358 3.14 17.47 -15.25
C THR A 358 2.07 18.18 -14.43
N ALA A 359 0.96 18.60 -15.04
CA ALA A 359 -0.01 19.49 -14.40
C ALA A 359 -1.44 18.99 -14.60
N GLY A 360 -2.28 19.11 -13.57
CA GLY A 360 -3.66 18.65 -13.62
C GLY A 360 -3.73 17.17 -13.98
N THR A 361 -2.84 16.36 -13.41
CA THR A 361 -2.54 15.00 -13.89
C THR A 361 -3.72 14.03 -13.81
N MET A 362 -4.72 14.37 -12.99
CA MET A 362 -5.97 13.62 -12.85
C MET A 362 -7.18 14.24 -13.57
N GLN A 363 -6.96 15.34 -14.32
CA GLN A 363 -7.96 15.83 -15.26
C GLN A 363 -8.09 14.84 -16.42
N ILE A 364 -9.33 14.54 -16.80
CA ILE A 364 -9.64 13.60 -17.89
C ILE A 364 -8.88 13.95 -19.16
N ASP A 365 -8.89 15.23 -19.55
CA ASP A 365 -8.18 15.72 -20.74
C ASP A 365 -6.69 15.37 -20.72
N ASN A 366 -6.05 15.39 -19.54
CA ASN A 366 -4.65 15.04 -19.37
C ASN A 366 -4.43 13.54 -19.29
N ILE A 367 -5.36 12.77 -18.73
CA ILE A 367 -5.33 11.29 -18.73
C ILE A 367 -5.45 10.77 -20.16
N HIS A 368 -6.52 11.16 -20.85
CA HIS A 368 -6.79 10.76 -22.23
C HIS A 368 -5.72 11.31 -23.18
N GLY A 369 -5.31 12.57 -22.99
CA GLY A 369 -4.26 13.21 -23.79
C GLY A 369 -2.93 12.45 -23.74
N ARG A 370 -2.43 12.10 -22.54
CA ARG A 370 -1.15 11.37 -22.44
C ARG A 370 -1.24 9.94 -22.98
N ILE A 371 -2.35 9.24 -22.75
CA ILE A 371 -2.53 7.87 -23.26
C ILE A 371 -2.64 7.88 -24.79
N SER A 372 -3.43 8.81 -25.35
CA SER A 372 -3.62 8.96 -26.79
C SER A 372 -2.30 9.24 -27.51
N MET A 373 -1.49 10.18 -27.00
CA MET A 373 -0.21 10.49 -27.61
C MET A 373 0.76 9.30 -27.62
N ILE A 374 0.75 8.43 -26.60
CA ILE A 374 1.55 7.20 -26.61
C ILE A 374 0.99 6.21 -27.63
N LEU A 375 -0.33 5.98 -27.66
CA LEU A 375 -0.98 5.07 -28.60
C LEU A 375 -0.69 5.45 -30.06
N GLU A 376 -0.79 6.72 -30.38
CA GLU A 376 -0.55 7.22 -31.73
C GLU A 376 0.92 7.04 -32.12
N GLU A 377 1.85 7.54 -31.30
CA GLU A 377 3.26 7.61 -31.65
C GLU A 377 3.94 6.23 -31.62
N LEU A 378 3.69 5.43 -30.57
CA LEU A 378 4.32 4.12 -30.42
C LEU A 378 3.60 3.06 -31.24
N TYR A 379 2.27 3.06 -31.21
CA TYR A 379 1.47 1.92 -31.65
C TYR A 379 0.63 2.20 -32.91
N GLY A 380 0.54 3.45 -33.38
CA GLY A 380 -0.26 3.81 -34.56
C GLY A 380 -1.76 3.61 -34.35
N LEU A 381 -2.22 3.67 -33.10
CA LEU A 381 -3.63 3.51 -32.73
C LEU A 381 -4.22 4.83 -32.25
N GLN A 382 -5.51 5.02 -32.50
CA GLN A 382 -6.28 6.13 -31.95
C GLN A 382 -6.87 5.70 -30.61
N TYR A 383 -6.83 6.61 -29.63
CA TYR A 383 -7.53 6.42 -28.36
C TYR A 383 -9.02 6.66 -28.59
N GLN A 384 -9.74 5.59 -28.92
CA GLN A 384 -11.19 5.60 -29.11
C GLN A 384 -11.92 5.76 -27.78
#